data_AF-A0A2E4XVJ4-F1
#
_entry.id   AF-A0A2E4XVJ4-F1
#
_cell.length_a   1.000
_cell.length_b   1.000
_cell.length_c   1.000
_cell.angle_alpha   90.00
_cell.angle_beta   90.00
_cell.angle_gamma   90.00
#
_symmetry.space_group_name_H-M   'P 1'
#
loop_
_entity.id
_entity.type
_entity.pdbx_description
1 polymer ?
#
loop_
_entity_poly.entity_id
_entity_poly.type
_entity_poly.pdbx_seq_one_letter_code
_entity_poly.pdbx_strand_id
1 'polypeptide(L)'
;MNDSLHQLSDSELETLIQARTDELRATLTALKESERQFREFAEGTVLGVCMHKGWTPHFANQAYCDIFGYESPQELLDLGTIDYFFPEDERARLAEFREARLRGEEAPAIYEVRCLRKDGSSG
;
A
#
# COMPACT_ATOMS: atom_id res chain seq x y z
N MET A 1 -24.55 -29.07 -36.00
CA MET A 1 -24.21 -29.20 -34.57
C MET A 1 -22.93 -28.39 -34.39
N ASN A 2 -22.85 -27.25 -33.73
CA ASN A 2 -23.69 -26.64 -32.70
C ASN A 2 -23.28 -25.15 -32.63
N ASP A 3 -23.69 -24.34 -33.61
CA ASP A 3 -23.44 -22.89 -33.65
C ASP A 3 -24.66 -22.14 -33.14
N SER A 4 -24.86 -22.15 -31.83
CA SER A 4 -25.81 -21.24 -31.17
C SER A 4 -25.14 -20.69 -29.93
N LEU A 5 -24.07 -19.91 -30.17
CA LEU A 5 -23.66 -18.87 -29.25
C LEU A 5 -24.85 -17.92 -29.15
N HIS A 6 -25.57 -17.96 -28.02
CA HIS A 6 -26.67 -17.06 -27.74
C HIS A 6 -26.22 -15.60 -27.95
N GLN A 7 -26.66 -14.98 -29.06
CA GLN A 7 -26.64 -13.53 -29.18
C GLN A 7 -27.65 -13.02 -28.16
N LEU A 8 -27.16 -12.43 -27.08
CA LEU A 8 -27.98 -11.66 -26.13
C LEU A 8 -28.74 -10.60 -26.94
N SER A 9 -30.04 -10.47 -26.69
CA SER A 9 -30.80 -9.34 -27.21
C SER A 9 -30.25 -8.03 -26.62
N ASP A 10 -30.44 -6.92 -27.33
CA ASP A 10 -29.98 -5.60 -26.87
C ASP A 10 -30.48 -5.27 -25.45
N SER A 11 -31.71 -5.69 -25.11
CA SER A 11 -32.29 -5.52 -23.77
C SER A 11 -31.62 -6.39 -22.69
N GLU A 12 -31.22 -7.62 -23.02
CA GLU A 12 -30.48 -8.49 -22.09
C GLU A 12 -29.06 -7.97 -21.86
N LEU A 13 -28.43 -7.44 -22.91
CA LEU A 13 -27.12 -6.81 -22.82
C LEU A 13 -27.16 -5.53 -21.97
N GLU A 14 -28.15 -4.66 -22.17
CA GLU A 14 -28.35 -3.47 -21.34
C GLU A 14 -28.54 -3.84 -19.86
N THR A 15 -29.35 -4.86 -19.58
CA THR A 15 -29.59 -5.34 -18.22
C THR A 15 -28.30 -5.86 -17.57
N LEU A 16 -27.50 -6.62 -18.30
CA LEU A 16 -26.23 -7.16 -17.80
C LEU A 16 -25.20 -6.04 -17.55
N ILE A 17 -25.09 -5.07 -18.46
CA ILE A 17 -24.22 -3.91 -18.31
C ILE A 17 -24.63 -3.10 -17.08
N GLN A 18 -25.93 -2.87 -16.89
CA GLN A 18 -26.46 -2.13 -15.75
C GLN A 18 -26.13 -2.87 -14.44
N ALA A 19 -26.37 -4.18 -14.37
CA ALA A 19 -26.04 -5.00 -13.20
C ALA A 19 -24.54 -4.95 -12.85
N ARG A 20 -23.65 -5.11 -13.85
CA ARG A 20 -22.20 -5.01 -13.65
C ARG A 20 -21.77 -3.60 -13.24
N THR A 21 -22.41 -2.57 -13.78
CA THR A 21 -22.12 -1.19 -13.43
C THR A 21 -22.51 -0.91 -11.97
N ASP A 22 -23.66 -1.41 -11.52
CA ASP A 22 -24.10 -1.23 -10.14
C ASP A 22 -23.24 -2.03 -9.15
N GLU A 23 -22.83 -3.24 -9.51
CA GLU A 23 -21.86 -4.03 -8.74
C GLU A 23 -20.50 -3.30 -8.61
N LEU A 24 -19.99 -2.74 -9.71
CA LEU A 24 -18.75 -1.95 -9.70
C LEU A 24 -18.90 -0.70 -8.82
N ARG A 25 -20.03 0.03 -8.91
CA ARG A 25 -20.28 1.20 -8.06
C ARG A 25 -20.33 0.81 -6.58
N ALA A 26 -21.04 -0.26 -6.24
CA ALA A 26 -21.11 -0.74 -4.87
C ALA A 26 -19.72 -1.12 -4.33
N THR A 27 -18.93 -1.82 -5.14
CA THR A 27 -17.55 -2.21 -4.80
C THR A 27 -16.65 -0.99 -4.60
N LEU A 28 -16.73 0.01 -5.49
CA LEU A 28 -15.96 1.25 -5.38
C LEU A 28 -16.36 2.06 -4.15
N THR A 29 -17.65 2.12 -3.82
CA THR A 29 -18.11 2.81 -2.59
C THR A 29 -17.60 2.09 -1.35
N ALA A 30 -17.71 0.76 -1.29
CA ALA A 30 -17.19 -0.02 -0.18
C ALA A 30 -15.67 0.12 -0.02
N LEU A 31 -14.93 0.14 -1.13
CA LEU A 31 -13.48 0.36 -1.13
C LEU A 31 -13.14 1.75 -0.56
N LYS A 32 -13.78 2.81 -1.07
CA LYS A 32 -13.56 4.19 -0.59
C LYS A 32 -13.87 4.33 0.90
N GLU A 33 -14.93 3.68 1.37
CA GLU A 33 -15.31 3.72 2.78
C GLU A 33 -14.29 2.98 3.65
N SER A 34 -13.80 1.82 3.20
CA SER A 34 -12.72 1.11 3.89
C SER A 34 -11.41 1.90 3.91
N GLU A 35 -11.05 2.55 2.80
CA GLU A 35 -9.87 3.42 2.72
C GLU A 35 -9.99 4.63 3.66
N ARG A 36 -11.17 5.24 3.75
CA ARG A 36 -11.45 6.33 4.68
C ARG A 36 -11.29 5.89 6.13
N GLN A 37 -11.89 4.76 6.51
CA GLN A 37 -11.78 4.20 7.85
C GLN A 37 -10.33 3.85 8.21
N PHE A 38 -9.59 3.25 7.27
CA PHE A 38 -8.16 2.99 7.46
C PHE A 38 -7.38 4.29 7.70
N ARG A 39 -7.63 5.33 6.90
CA ARG A 39 -6.94 6.62 7.01
C ARG A 39 -7.21 7.28 8.36
N GLU A 40 -8.48 7.34 8.78
CA GLU A 40 -8.88 7.90 10.07
C GLU A 40 -8.22 7.16 11.24
N PHE A 41 -8.18 5.82 11.18
CA PHE A 41 -7.50 5.01 12.18
C PHE A 41 -5.98 5.27 12.19
N ALA A 42 -5.35 5.25 11.02
CA ALA A 42 -3.90 5.42 10.89
C ALA A 42 -3.46 6.84 11.30
N GLU A 43 -4.26 7.87 11.04
CA GLU A 43 -3.96 9.25 11.45
C GLU A 43 -4.21 9.49 12.94
N GLY A 44 -5.18 8.79 13.55
CA GLY A 44 -5.50 8.93 14.98
C GLY A 44 -4.58 8.17 15.94
N THR A 45 -3.70 7.28 15.44
CA THR A 45 -2.80 6.49 16.28
C THR A 45 -1.45 7.17 16.52
N VAL A 46 -0.85 6.88 17.67
CA VAL A 46 0.53 7.28 18.01
C VAL A 46 1.58 6.38 17.36
N LEU A 47 1.16 5.26 16.76
CA LEU A 47 2.06 4.35 16.06
C LEU A 47 2.43 4.93 14.71
N GLY A 48 3.72 4.94 14.38
CA GLY A 48 4.17 5.26 13.02
C GLY A 48 3.70 4.20 12.03
N VAL A 49 2.91 4.61 11.04
CA VAL A 49 2.42 3.74 9.96
C VAL A 49 2.94 4.26 8.63
N CYS A 50 3.61 3.39 7.89
CA CYS A 50 4.00 3.62 6.51
C CYS A 50 3.62 2.42 5.64
N MET A 51 3.10 2.69 4.44
CA MET A 51 2.89 1.67 3.41
C MET A 51 3.72 2.03 2.19
N HIS A 52 4.45 1.05 1.67
CA HIS A 52 5.33 1.23 0.54
C HIS A 52 5.21 0.07 -0.45
N LYS A 53 5.59 0.31 -1.70
CA LYS A 53 5.72 -0.72 -2.74
C LYS A 53 7.09 -0.62 -3.38
N GLY A 54 7.90 -1.67 -3.24
CA GLY A 54 9.26 -1.66 -3.79
C GLY A 54 10.09 -0.48 -3.29
N TRP A 55 10.03 -0.22 -1.98
CA TRP A 55 10.63 0.93 -1.28
C TRP A 55 10.00 2.30 -1.53
N THR A 56 9.17 2.47 -2.56
CA THR A 56 8.47 3.74 -2.78
C THR A 56 7.30 3.89 -1.78
N PRO A 57 7.31 4.92 -0.93
CA PRO A 57 6.23 5.16 0.01
C PRO A 57 4.97 5.64 -0.73
N HIS A 58 3.81 5.10 -0.35
CA HIS A 58 2.49 5.50 -0.87
C HIS A 58 1.60 6.11 0.22
N PHE A 59 1.94 5.86 1.48
CA PHE A 59 1.28 6.43 2.63
C PHE A 59 2.24 6.49 3.80
N ALA A 60 2.18 7.58 4.56
CA ALA A 60 2.76 7.69 5.90
C ALA A 60 1.81 8.54 6.75
N ASN A 61 1.63 8.18 8.02
CA ASN A 61 0.93 9.05 8.96
C ASN A 61 1.90 10.07 9.59
N GLN A 62 1.36 11.07 10.29
CA GLN A 62 2.16 12.10 10.95
C GLN A 62 3.11 11.48 12.00
N ALA A 63 2.65 10.52 12.79
CA ALA A 63 3.48 9.86 13.79
C ALA A 63 4.74 9.20 13.20
N TYR A 64 4.64 8.60 11.99
CA TYR A 64 5.80 8.06 11.29
C TYR A 64 6.78 9.17 10.89
N CYS A 65 6.27 10.30 10.42
CA CYS A 65 7.09 11.47 10.08
C CYS A 65 7.83 11.99 11.32
N ASP A 66 7.13 12.12 12.45
CA ASP A 66 7.69 12.60 13.71
C ASP A 66 8.80 11.67 14.24
N ILE A 67 8.63 10.35 14.09
CA ILE A 67 9.65 9.36 14.46
C ILE A 67 10.95 9.56 13.66
N PHE A 68 10.83 9.82 12.36
CA PHE A 68 11.96 9.94 11.43
C PHE A 68 12.46 11.39 11.24
N GLY A 69 11.81 12.37 11.84
CA GLY A 69 12.20 13.79 11.78
C GLY A 69 11.79 14.51 10.50
N TYR A 70 10.70 14.09 9.87
CA TYR A 70 10.09 14.76 8.70
C TYR A 70 8.96 15.69 9.13
N GLU A 71 8.79 16.80 8.42
CA GLU A 71 7.81 17.83 8.78
C GLU A 71 6.39 17.44 8.36
N SER A 72 6.25 16.65 7.29
CA SER A 72 4.95 16.22 6.79
C SER A 72 4.99 14.87 6.06
N PRO A 73 3.85 14.17 5.96
CA PRO A 73 3.73 12.99 5.10
C PRO A 73 4.10 13.26 3.65
N GLN A 74 3.76 14.45 3.13
CA GLN A 74 4.06 14.81 1.74
C GLN A 74 5.57 14.88 1.50
N GLU A 75 6.32 15.50 2.42
CA GLU A 75 7.78 15.56 2.34
C GLU A 75 8.40 14.15 2.26
N LEU A 76 7.88 13.22 3.07
CA LEU A 76 8.33 11.83 3.08
C LEU A 76 7.98 11.10 1.78
N LEU A 77 6.78 11.32 1.24
CA LEU A 77 6.35 10.74 -0.04
C LEU A 77 7.21 11.25 -1.20
N ASP A 78 7.62 12.52 -1.16
CA ASP A 78 8.45 13.16 -2.18
C ASP A 78 9.90 12.63 -2.22
N LEU A 79 10.34 11.89 -1.20
CA LEU A 79 11.64 11.18 -1.23
C LEU A 79 11.70 10.10 -2.31
N GLY A 80 10.55 9.54 -2.70
CA GLY A 80 10.43 8.46 -3.68
C GLY A 80 10.93 7.09 -3.21
N THR A 81 11.63 7.01 -2.08
CA THR A 81 12.12 5.76 -1.48
C THR A 81 12.36 5.89 0.03
N ILE A 82 12.08 4.81 0.77
CA ILE A 82 12.33 4.70 2.23
C ILE A 82 13.68 4.06 2.58
N ASP A 83 14.46 3.63 1.58
CA ASP A 83 15.77 2.99 1.81
C ASP A 83 16.80 3.88 2.51
N TYR A 84 16.63 5.21 2.41
CA TYR A 84 17.40 6.21 3.15
C TYR A 84 17.28 6.05 4.66
N PHE A 85 16.19 5.46 5.15
CA PHE A 85 16.01 5.21 6.59
C PHE A 85 16.86 4.07 7.08
N PHE A 86 17.47 3.26 6.22
CA PHE A 86 18.18 2.08 6.66
C PHE A 86 19.68 2.26 6.45
N PRO A 87 20.53 1.94 7.45
CA PRO A 87 21.97 1.86 7.24
C PRO A 87 22.30 0.75 6.21
N GLU A 88 23.51 0.80 5.66
CA GLU A 88 23.89 -0.06 4.53
C GLU A 88 23.73 -1.57 4.80
N ASP A 89 24.07 -2.00 6.00
CA ASP A 89 23.94 -3.39 6.42
C ASP A 89 22.48 -3.84 6.57
N GLU A 90 21.60 -2.96 7.04
CA GLU A 90 20.16 -3.23 7.08
C GLU A 90 19.54 -3.26 5.68
N ARG A 91 19.98 -2.38 4.76
CA ARG A 91 19.48 -2.41 3.37
C ARG A 91 19.70 -3.77 2.71
N ALA A 92 20.86 -4.38 2.91
CA ALA A 92 21.15 -5.71 2.36
C ALA A 92 20.19 -6.77 2.93
N ARG A 93 20.04 -6.83 4.26
CA ARG A 93 19.14 -7.76 4.94
C ARG A 93 17.69 -7.61 4.48
N LEU A 94 17.21 -6.38 4.36
CA LEU A 94 15.85 -6.07 3.94
C LEU A 94 15.62 -6.37 2.46
N ALA A 95 16.64 -6.19 1.61
CA ALA A 95 16.60 -6.60 0.22
C ALA A 95 16.46 -8.13 0.09
N GLU A 96 17.19 -8.91 0.89
CA GLU A 96 17.05 -10.37 0.92
C GLU A 96 15.62 -10.80 1.28
N PHE A 97 15.02 -10.19 2.31
CA PHE A 97 13.64 -10.48 2.68
C PHE A 97 12.65 -10.12 1.57
N ARG A 98 12.88 -9.01 0.87
CA ARG A 98 12.05 -8.64 -0.28
C ARG A 98 12.17 -9.68 -1.40
N GLU A 99 13.38 -10.08 -1.75
CA GLU A 99 13.63 -11.03 -2.82
C GLU A 99 13.07 -12.43 -2.50
N ALA A 100 13.20 -12.89 -1.25
CA ALA A 100 12.58 -14.13 -0.78
C ALA A 100 11.05 -14.09 -0.98
N ARG A 101 10.38 -12.99 -0.56
CA ARG A 101 8.94 -12.82 -0.76
C ARG A 101 8.53 -12.84 -2.24
N LEU A 102 9.34 -12.23 -3.12
CA LEU A 102 9.08 -12.24 -4.57
C LEU A 102 9.23 -13.64 -5.18
N ARG A 103 10.10 -14.48 -4.63
CA ARG A 103 10.23 -15.89 -5.02
C ARG A 103 9.20 -16.82 -4.36
N GLY A 104 8.36 -16.30 -3.47
CA GLY A 104 7.41 -17.11 -2.70
C GLY A 104 8.07 -17.94 -1.59
N GLU A 105 9.29 -17.58 -1.21
CA GLU A 105 10.01 -18.18 -0.09
C GLU A 105 9.59 -17.52 1.24
N GLU A 106 9.86 -18.20 2.36
CA GLU A 106 9.58 -17.65 3.68
C GLU A 106 10.50 -16.47 4.00
N ALA A 107 9.90 -15.39 4.46
CA ALA A 107 10.59 -14.25 5.06
C ALA A 107 9.79 -13.76 6.28
N PRO A 108 10.45 -13.23 7.32
CA PRO A 108 9.74 -12.76 8.52
C PRO A 108 8.68 -11.71 8.17
N ALA A 109 7.46 -11.86 8.72
CA ALA A 109 6.40 -10.85 8.57
C ALA A 109 6.59 -9.68 9.56
N ILE A 110 7.22 -9.95 10.71
CA ILE A 110 7.49 -8.98 11.77
C ILE A 110 8.96 -9.13 12.16
N TYR A 111 9.68 -8.01 12.18
CA TYR A 111 11.10 -7.97 12.50
C TYR A 111 11.48 -6.56 12.93
N GLU A 112 12.48 -6.44 13.79
CA GLU A 112 13.08 -5.17 14.18
C GLU A 112 14.10 -4.73 13.15
N VAL A 113 14.17 -3.43 12.89
CA VAL A 113 15.09 -2.81 11.91
C VAL A 113 15.75 -1.62 12.58
N ARG A 114 17.07 -1.49 12.44
CA ARG A 114 17.75 -0.26 12.81
C ARG A 114 17.49 0.80 11.75
N CYS A 115 17.12 2.00 12.18
CA CYS A 115 16.81 3.07 11.25
C CYS A 115 17.60 4.36 11.53
N LEU A 116 17.61 5.23 10.52
CA LEU A 116 18.22 6.54 10.50
C LEU A 116 17.11 7.58 10.37
N ARG A 117 17.20 8.64 11.18
CA ARG A 117 16.39 9.84 11.05
C ARG A 117 16.93 10.73 9.94
N LYS A 118 16.14 11.72 9.51
CA LYS A 118 16.52 12.74 8.53
C LYS A 118 17.83 13.46 8.86
N ASP A 119 18.12 13.65 10.13
CA ASP A 119 19.35 14.29 10.63
C ASP A 119 20.57 13.34 10.72
N GLY A 120 20.40 12.06 10.37
CA GLY A 120 21.43 11.02 10.46
C GLY A 120 21.58 10.39 11.84
N SER A 121 20.81 10.81 12.84
CA SER A 121 20.78 10.12 14.13
C SER A 121 20.13 8.73 13.99
N SER A 122 20.62 7.78 14.78
CA SER A 122 20.10 6.41 14.79
C SER A 122 18.98 6.27 15.82
N GLY A 123 17.97 5.48 15.48
CA GLY A 123 16.90 5.02 16.36
C GLY A 123 16.82 3.49 16.36
#